data_AF-A0A9P6E9P0-F1
#
_entry.id   AF-A0A9P6E9P0-F1
#
_cell.length_a   1.000
_cell.length_b   1.000
_cell.length_c   1.000
_cell.angle_alpha   90.00
_cell.angle_beta   90.00
_cell.angle_gamma   90.00
#
_symmetry.space_group_name_H-M   'P 1'
#
loop_
_entity.id
_entity.type
_entity.pdbx_description
1 polymer ?
#
loop_
_entity_poly.entity_id
_entity_poly.type
_entity_poly.pdbx_seq_one_letter_code
_entity_poly.pdbx_strand_id
1 'polypeptide(L)'
;MIMYNIACQYCIHLRARIGHLLPEGLEIDRAIGLFHVHGHKDQCFFRYSPSFIPKSGKVAGEILESLWSILNHIAPSTRTATLGHRAEILDDHTSDSNRKKGLGMGK
;
A
#
# COMPACT_ATOMS: atom_id res chain seq x y z
N MET A 1 13.14 -2.55 4.84
CA MET A 1 12.19 -1.42 4.89
C MET A 1 10.79 -1.94 5.19
N ILE A 2 10.06 -1.27 6.08
CA ILE A 2 8.62 -1.45 6.29
C ILE A 2 7.92 -0.20 5.77
N MET A 3 6.89 -0.38 4.94
CA MET A 3 6.05 0.69 4.44
C MET A 3 4.64 0.51 4.96
N TYR A 4 4.13 1.52 5.66
CA TYR A 4 2.81 1.46 6.28
C TYR A 4 2.25 2.86 6.49
N ASN A 5 0.94 3.04 6.27
CA ASN A 5 0.30 4.36 6.29
C ASN A 5 0.55 5.08 7.62
N ILE A 6 0.54 4.34 8.75
CA ILE A 6 0.81 4.87 10.09
C ILE A 6 2.18 4.44 10.65
N ALA A 7 3.19 4.23 9.80
CA ALA A 7 4.52 3.81 10.24
C ALA A 7 5.12 4.73 11.32
N CYS A 8 4.83 6.03 11.28
CA CYS A 8 5.30 6.99 12.30
C CYS A 8 4.78 6.70 13.72
N GLN A 9 3.62 6.04 13.84
CA GLN A 9 3.05 5.64 15.13
C GLN A 9 3.35 4.17 15.42
N TYR A 10 3.10 3.30 14.44
CA TYR A 10 3.24 1.86 14.60
C TYR A 10 4.67 1.45 14.97
N CYS A 11 5.65 2.06 14.31
CA CYS A 11 7.05 1.68 14.50
C CYS A 11 7.65 2.14 15.83
N ILE A 12 6.93 2.95 16.63
CA ILE A 12 7.35 3.31 17.99
C ILE A 12 7.42 2.06 18.87
N HIS A 13 6.45 1.15 18.73
CA HIS A 13 6.34 -0.04 19.56
C HIS A 13 6.72 -1.33 18.82
N LEU A 14 7.23 -1.26 17.59
CA LEU A 14 7.54 -2.43 16.77
C LEU A 14 8.53 -3.37 17.47
N ARG A 15 9.66 -2.84 17.96
CA ARG A 15 10.67 -3.65 18.66
C ARG A 15 10.13 -4.26 19.95
N ALA A 16 9.28 -3.55 20.70
CA ALA A 16 8.64 -4.11 21.89
C ALA A 16 7.69 -5.27 21.55
N ARG A 17 6.99 -5.19 20.42
CA ARG A 17 6.01 -6.21 20.00
C ARG A 17 6.67 -7.46 19.42
N ILE A 18 7.64 -7.26 18.52
CA ILE A 18 8.19 -8.37 17.70
C ILE A 18 9.71 -8.45 17.72
N GLY A 19 10.40 -7.69 18.55
CA GLY A 19 11.88 -7.66 18.56
C GLY A 19 12.52 -9.03 18.77
N HIS A 20 11.88 -9.91 19.55
CA HIS A 20 12.31 -11.29 19.78
C HIS A 20 12.22 -12.19 18.53
N LEU A 21 11.46 -11.77 17.49
CA LEU A 21 11.34 -12.46 16.22
C LEU A 21 12.28 -11.89 15.15
N LEU A 22 12.97 -10.78 15.45
CA LEU A 22 13.84 -10.09 14.51
C LEU A 22 15.30 -10.48 14.75
N PRO A 23 16.12 -10.59 13.69
CA PRO A 23 17.56 -10.74 13.83
C PRO A 23 18.17 -9.63 14.67
N GLU A 24 19.18 -9.98 15.47
CA GLU A 24 19.96 -9.01 16.23
C GLU A 24 20.65 -8.02 15.28
N GLY A 25 20.66 -6.73 15.66
CA GLY A 25 21.26 -5.68 14.86
C GLY A 25 20.47 -5.29 13.60
N LEU A 26 19.28 -5.84 13.35
CA LEU A 26 18.47 -5.45 12.20
C LEU A 26 18.03 -3.97 12.30
N GLU A 27 18.50 -3.18 11.33
CA GLU A 27 17.99 -1.84 11.09
C GLU A 27 16.83 -1.88 10.09
N ILE A 28 15.73 -1.23 10.46
CA ILE A 28 14.51 -1.22 9.66
C ILE A 28 14.20 0.22 9.27
N ASP A 29 14.41 0.52 7.98
CA ASP A 29 13.85 1.74 7.39
C ASP A 29 12.33 1.71 7.43
N ARG A 30 11.74 2.87 7.70
CA ARG A 30 10.30 3.04 7.87
C ARG A 30 9.84 4.04 6.83
N ALA A 31 8.84 3.67 6.06
CA ALA A 31 8.27 4.52 5.04
C ALA A 31 6.76 4.67 5.25
N ILE A 32 6.24 5.84 4.89
CA ILE A 32 4.82 6.08 4.68
C ILE A 32 4.68 6.32 3.19
N GLY A 33 3.68 5.74 2.54
CA GLY A 33 3.53 5.93 1.10
C GLY A 33 3.33 7.41 0.74
N LEU A 34 3.68 7.74 -0.50
CA LEU A 34 3.91 9.11 -0.91
C LEU A 34 2.64 9.96 -0.84
N PHE A 35 1.46 9.38 -1.09
CA PHE A 35 0.21 10.12 -0.96
C PHE A 35 -0.17 10.32 0.51
N HIS A 36 -0.02 9.31 1.38
CA HIS A 36 -0.33 9.47 2.80
C HIS A 36 0.65 10.36 3.57
N VAL A 37 1.94 10.35 3.24
CA VAL A 37 2.95 11.08 4.05
C VAL A 37 2.69 12.58 4.07
N HIS A 38 2.07 13.13 3.03
CA HIS A 38 1.65 14.53 2.96
C HIS A 38 0.45 14.87 3.86
N GLY A 39 -0.35 13.88 4.25
CA GLY A 39 -1.46 14.03 5.20
C GLY A 39 -1.03 13.91 6.67
N HIS A 40 0.24 13.61 6.93
CA HIS A 40 0.79 13.52 8.28
C HIS A 40 1.38 14.87 8.74
N LYS A 41 1.79 14.96 10.01
CA LYS A 41 2.55 16.11 10.53
C LYS A 41 3.80 16.35 9.69
N ASP A 42 4.17 17.61 9.45
CA ASP A 42 5.28 18.02 8.55
C ASP A 42 6.58 17.23 8.75
N GLN A 43 6.95 16.96 10.01
CA GLN A 43 8.14 16.16 10.34
C GLN A 43 8.15 14.74 9.73
N CYS A 44 6.97 14.18 9.43
CA CYS A 44 6.85 12.85 8.84
C CYS A 44 7.28 12.84 7.38
N PHE A 45 7.10 13.95 6.65
CA PHE A 45 7.51 14.06 5.26
C PHE A 45 9.01 13.80 5.11
N PHE A 46 9.83 14.55 5.85
CA PHE A 46 11.29 14.40 5.79
C PHE A 46 11.78 13.08 6.37
N ARG A 47 11.05 12.48 7.32
CA ARG A 47 11.50 11.28 8.03
C ARG A 47 11.07 9.96 7.40
N TYR A 48 9.91 9.94 6.72
CA TYR A 48 9.27 8.72 6.26
C TYR A 48 8.89 8.74 4.78
N SER A 49 9.09 9.85 4.06
CA SER A 49 8.86 9.82 2.61
C SER A 49 9.85 8.85 1.94
N PRO A 50 9.36 7.91 1.11
CA PRO A 50 10.22 6.97 0.41
C PRO A 50 11.23 7.67 -0.49
N SER A 51 10.95 8.91 -0.93
CA SER A 51 11.85 9.72 -1.74
C SER A 51 13.17 10.07 -1.04
N PHE A 52 13.21 10.03 0.29
CA PHE A 52 14.41 10.35 1.08
C PHE A 52 15.09 9.10 1.66
N ILE A 53 14.56 7.91 1.43
CA ILE A 53 15.12 6.66 1.96
C ILE A 53 16.10 6.08 0.93
N PRO A 54 17.40 5.95 1.26
CA PRO A 54 18.36 5.35 0.35
C PRO A 54 17.92 3.96 -0.09
N LYS A 55 18.14 3.63 -1.36
CA LYS A 55 17.84 2.31 -1.95
C LYS A 55 16.35 1.95 -2.04
N SER A 56 15.42 2.86 -1.72
CA SER A 56 13.98 2.63 -1.93
C SER A 56 13.57 2.67 -3.42
N GLY A 57 14.37 3.35 -4.26
CA GLY A 57 13.99 3.68 -5.62
C GLY A 57 12.86 4.73 -5.69
N LYS A 58 12.39 5.07 -6.89
CA LYS A 58 11.21 5.93 -7.04
C LYS A 58 9.95 5.09 -6.88
N VAL A 59 9.42 5.05 -5.66
CA VAL A 59 8.21 4.28 -5.34
C VAL A 59 7.16 5.18 -4.69
N ALA A 60 5.90 5.05 -5.16
CA ALA A 60 4.77 5.71 -4.52
C ALA A 60 4.34 4.99 -3.24
N GLY A 61 4.49 3.66 -3.19
CA GLY A 61 4.19 2.86 -2.01
C GLY A 61 2.71 2.52 -1.77
N GLU A 62 1.80 3.03 -2.60
CA GLU A 62 0.35 2.95 -2.39
C GLU A 62 -0.41 2.57 -3.67
N ILE A 63 0.21 1.80 -4.57
CA ILE A 63 -0.38 1.50 -5.87
C ILE A 63 -1.72 0.78 -5.77
N LEU A 64 -1.95 0.00 -4.69
CA LEU A 64 -3.18 -0.75 -4.49
C LEU A 64 -4.41 0.17 -4.43
N GLU A 65 -4.34 1.27 -3.69
CA GLU A 65 -5.49 2.15 -3.49
C GLU A 65 -5.89 2.88 -4.77
N SER A 66 -4.90 3.38 -5.53
CA SER A 66 -5.14 3.98 -6.85
C SER A 66 -5.69 2.98 -7.87
N LEU A 67 -5.42 1.68 -7.70
CA LEU A 67 -6.01 0.64 -8.54
C LEU A 67 -7.44 0.32 -8.12
N TRP A 68 -7.72 0.32 -6.82
CA TRP A 68 -9.07 0.09 -6.29
C TRP A 68 -10.02 1.24 -6.57
N SER A 69 -9.52 2.47 -6.77
CA SER A 69 -10.38 3.61 -7.13
C SER A 69 -11.20 3.35 -8.41
N ILE A 70 -10.70 2.51 -9.33
CA ILE A 70 -11.40 2.10 -10.55
C ILE A 70 -12.66 1.29 -10.21
N LEU A 71 -12.65 0.53 -9.11
CA LEU A 71 -13.79 -0.27 -8.67
C LEU A 71 -14.97 0.61 -8.20
N ASN A 72 -14.76 1.90 -7.94
CA ASN A 72 -15.86 2.80 -7.60
C ASN A 72 -16.91 2.89 -8.72
N HIS A 73 -16.53 2.67 -9.97
CA HIS A 73 -17.48 2.67 -11.10
C HIS A 73 -18.48 1.51 -11.06
N ILE A 74 -18.13 0.40 -10.41
CA ILE A 74 -18.98 -0.80 -10.27
C ILE A 74 -19.60 -0.91 -8.87
N ALA A 75 -19.30 0.02 -7.97
CA ALA A 75 -19.88 0.04 -6.63
C ALA A 75 -21.42 0.13 -6.64
N PRO A 76 -22.09 0.87 -7.56
CA PRO A 76 -23.55 0.88 -7.63
C PRO A 76 -24.16 -0.47 -8.03
N SER A 77 -23.57 -1.17 -9.02
CA SER A 77 -24.09 -2.46 -9.50
C SER A 77 -23.89 -3.60 -8.50
N THR A 78 -22.87 -3.51 -7.65
CA THR A 78 -22.59 -4.49 -6.59
C THR A 78 -23.36 -4.25 -5.29
N ARG A 79 -24.08 -3.12 -5.17
CA ARG A 79 -24.73 -2.72 -3.91
C ARG A 79 -25.88 -3.63 -3.49
N THR A 80 -26.68 -4.07 -4.45
CA THR A 80 -27.86 -4.93 -4.23
C THR A 80 -27.61 -6.40 -4.55
N ALA A 81 -26.37 -6.74 -4.93
CA ALA A 81 -25.97 -8.11 -5.23
C ALA A 81 -25.95 -8.97 -3.96
N THR A 82 -26.19 -10.27 -4.11
CA THR A 82 -25.91 -11.25 -3.04
C THR A 82 -24.41 -11.27 -2.74
N LEU A 83 -24.02 -11.78 -1.57
CA LEU A 83 -22.60 -11.83 -1.18
C LEU A 83 -21.73 -12.57 -2.21
N GLY A 84 -22.21 -13.72 -2.70
CA GLY A 84 -21.50 -14.51 -3.72
C GLY A 84 -21.36 -13.74 -5.03
N HIS A 85 -22.46 -13.19 -5.54
CA HIS A 85 -22.43 -12.45 -6.81
C HIS A 85 -21.57 -11.18 -6.73
N ARG A 86 -21.60 -10.49 -5.59
CA ARG A 86 -20.73 -9.33 -5.34
C ARG A 86 -19.25 -9.71 -5.40
N ALA A 87 -18.88 -10.85 -4.81
CA ALA A 87 -17.50 -11.33 -4.85
C ALA A 87 -17.08 -11.65 -6.29
N GLU A 88 -17.91 -12.36 -7.06
CA GLU A 88 -17.64 -12.69 -8.46
C GLU A 88 -17.43 -11.45 -9.33
N ILE A 89 -18.27 -10.41 -9.19
CA ILE A 89 -18.10 -9.15 -9.94
C ILE A 89 -16.77 -8.48 -9.57
N LEU A 90 -16.45 -8.37 -8.28
CA LEU A 90 -15.20 -7.74 -7.84
C LEU A 90 -13.97 -8.52 -8.35
N ASP A 91 -14.02 -9.86 -8.32
CA ASP A 91 -12.95 -10.73 -8.81
C ASP A 91 -12.77 -10.60 -10.32
N ASP A 92 -13.85 -10.52 -11.10
CA ASP A 92 -13.78 -10.35 -12.56
C ASP A 92 -13.10 -9.02 -12.93
N HIS A 93 -13.56 -7.90 -12.32
CA HIS A 93 -12.99 -6.58 -12.59
C HIS A 93 -11.54 -6.42 -12.11
N THR A 94 -11.18 -7.00 -10.96
CA THR A 94 -9.79 -6.97 -10.48
C THR A 94 -8.88 -7.87 -11.31
N SER A 95 -9.38 -9.01 -11.78
CA SER A 95 -8.66 -9.93 -12.68
C SER A 95 -8.40 -9.28 -14.05
N ASP A 96 -9.39 -8.63 -14.65
CA ASP A 96 -9.22 -7.88 -15.89
C ASP A 96 -8.21 -6.72 -15.71
N SER A 97 -8.28 -5.98 -14.61
CA SER A 97 -7.29 -4.94 -14.27
C SER A 97 -5.86 -5.50 -14.21
N ASN A 98 -5.66 -6.66 -13.58
CA ASN A 98 -4.36 -7.31 -13.50
C ASN A 98 -3.88 -7.82 -14.86
N ARG A 99 -4.78 -8.43 -15.66
CA ARG A 99 -4.47 -8.87 -17.02
C ARG A 99 -3.99 -7.70 -17.88
N LYS A 100 -4.71 -6.58 -17.85
CA LYS A 100 -4.36 -5.37 -18.63
C LYS A 100 -2.97 -4.82 -18.31
N LYS A 101 -2.50 -4.93 -17.07
CA LYS A 101 -1.13 -4.53 -16.69
C LYS A 101 -0.07 -5.45 -17.29
N GLY A 102 -0.35 -6.74 -17.40
CA GLY A 102 0.55 -7.71 -18.02
C GLY A 102 0.68 -7.53 -19.54
N LEU A 103 -0.31 -6.90 -20.18
CA LEU A 103 -0.24 -6.58 -21.60
C LEU A 103 0.82 -5.50 -21.84
N GLY A 104 1.93 -5.87 -22.48
CA GLY A 104 2.98 -4.93 -22.87
C GLY A 104 4.23 -4.91 -21.98
N MET A 105 4.29 -5.74 -20.93
CA MET A 105 5.48 -5.83 -20.07
C MET A 105 6.71 -6.48 -20.72
N GLY A 106 6.58 -7.03 -21.95
CA GLY A 106 7.66 -7.70 -22.69
C GLY A 106 8.01 -7.06 -24.03
N LYS A 107 7.63 -5.81 -24.25
CA LYS A 107 8.04 -5.02 -25.42
C LYS A 107 9.15 -4.04 -25.05
#